data_AF-A0A8T1RW01-F1
#
_entry.id   AF-A0A8T1RW01-F1
#
_cell.length_a   1.000
_cell.length_b   1.000
_cell.length_c   1.000
_cell.angle_alpha   90.00
_cell.angle_beta   90.00
_cell.angle_gamma   90.00
#
_symmetry.space_group_name_H-M   'P 1'
#
loop_
_entity.id
_entity.type
_entity.pdbx_description
1 polymer ?
#
loop_
_entity_poly.entity_id
_entity_poly.type
_entity_poly.pdbx_seq_one_letter_code
_entity_poly.pdbx_strand_id
1 'polypeptide(L)'
;FSQHSPCGVHSQYRISGHYTSVTLWLAFCTWLISNMLFSMPVLLYGGYMILLTAALLICSLLFFSVARNSPLCSIRFGPASLQTVYGASFWLTLATGLLCFLLGLGVIVLNSVQP
;
A
#
# COMPACT_ATOMS: atom_id res chain seq x y z
N PHE A 1 -3.32 16.29 17.63
CA PHE A 1 -2.56 16.88 16.52
C PHE A 1 -3.14 18.25 16.18
N SER A 2 -2.59 19.34 16.73
CA SER A 2 -3.05 20.70 16.40
C SER A 2 -2.35 21.18 15.13
N GLN A 3 -3.05 21.94 14.27
CA GLN A 3 -2.47 22.51 13.05
C GLN A 3 -1.31 23.48 13.33
N HIS A 4 -1.28 24.11 14.50
CA HIS A 4 -0.29 25.12 14.90
C HIS A 4 0.88 24.58 15.74
N SER A 5 1.03 23.25 15.89
CA SER A 5 2.14 22.71 16.69
C SER A 5 3.47 22.83 15.93
N PRO A 6 4.58 23.25 16.59
CA PRO A 6 5.90 23.41 15.97
C PRO A 6 6.45 22.13 15.35
N CYS A 7 5.90 20.98 15.76
CA CYS A 7 6.32 19.67 15.30
C CYS A 7 5.77 19.25 13.93
N GLY A 8 4.91 20.05 13.25
CA GLY A 8 4.51 19.86 11.85
C GLY A 8 3.80 18.52 11.51
N VAL A 9 3.64 17.66 12.51
CA VAL A 9 3.13 16.28 12.43
C VAL A 9 1.77 16.17 11.76
N HIS A 10 0.90 17.18 11.95
CA HIS A 10 -0.45 17.20 11.39
C HIS A 10 -0.45 17.29 9.86
N SER A 11 0.40 18.16 9.29
CA SER A 11 0.44 18.35 7.83
C SER A 11 1.01 17.11 7.14
N GLN A 12 2.10 16.56 7.69
CA GLN A 12 2.76 15.37 7.13
C GLN A 12 1.86 14.12 7.18
N TYR A 13 1.21 13.84 8.32
CA TYR A 13 0.26 12.73 8.43
C TYR A 13 -0.97 12.92 7.53
N ARG A 14 -1.45 14.16 7.36
CA ARG A 14 -2.60 14.44 6.48
C ARG A 14 -2.24 14.17 5.02
N ILE A 15 -1.07 14.62 4.58
CA ILE A 15 -0.60 14.44 3.21
C ILE A 15 -0.32 12.96 2.92
N SER A 16 0.42 12.28 3.81
CA SER A 16 0.72 10.86 3.63
C SER A 16 -0.52 9.99 3.68
N GLY A 17 -1.45 10.27 4.59
CA GLY A 17 -2.74 9.59 4.66
C GLY A 17 -3.57 9.79 3.40
N HIS A 18 -3.58 10.99 2.83
CA HIS A 18 -4.25 11.28 1.57
C HIS A 18 -3.66 10.47 0.41
N TYR A 19 -2.33 10.49 0.23
CA TYR A 19 -1.68 9.69 -0.83
C TYR A 19 -1.83 8.18 -0.62
N THR A 20 -1.78 7.71 0.62
CA THR A 20 -2.03 6.31 0.96
C THR A 20 -3.46 5.91 0.60
N SER A 21 -4.45 6.75 0.90
CA SER A 21 -5.85 6.51 0.53
C SER A 21 -6.05 6.48 -0.99
N VAL A 22 -5.48 7.45 -1.72
CA VAL A 22 -5.54 7.50 -3.19
C VAL A 22 -4.92 6.25 -3.81
N THR A 23 -3.74 5.83 -3.34
CA THR A 23 -3.06 4.63 -3.85
C THR A 23 -3.83 3.34 -3.53
N LEU A 24 -4.45 3.24 -2.36
CA LEU A 24 -5.34 2.12 -2.01
C LEU A 24 -6.60 2.07 -2.88
N TRP A 25 -7.22 3.21 -3.16
CA TRP A 25 -8.36 3.29 -4.08
C TRP A 25 -7.98 2.87 -5.50
N LEU A 26 -6.81 3.31 -5.99
CA LEU A 26 -6.28 2.86 -7.28
C LEU A 26 -5.99 1.35 -7.28
N ALA A 27 -5.44 0.81 -6.19
CA ALA A 27 -5.23 -0.63 -6.03
C ALA A 27 -6.56 -1.39 -6.09
N PHE A 28 -7.61 -0.88 -5.44
CA PHE A 28 -8.95 -1.50 -5.49
C PHE A 28 -9.55 -1.47 -6.90
N CYS A 29 -9.47 -0.34 -7.60
CA CYS A 29 -9.94 -0.24 -8.98
C CYS A 29 -9.19 -1.17 -9.93
N THR A 30 -7.86 -1.22 -9.84
CA THR A 30 -7.03 -2.12 -10.66
C THR A 30 -7.31 -3.59 -10.36
N TRP A 31 -7.57 -3.94 -9.09
CA TRP A 31 -7.98 -5.27 -8.70
C TRP A 31 -9.34 -5.66 -9.29
N LEU A 32 -10.34 -4.77 -9.25
CA LEU A 32 -11.64 -5.02 -9.88
C LEU A 32 -11.51 -5.25 -11.38
N ILE A 33 -10.70 -4.43 -12.07
CA ILE A 33 -10.43 -4.59 -13.50
C ILE A 33 -9.75 -5.94 -13.76
N SER A 34 -8.76 -6.33 -12.94
CA SER A 34 -8.10 -7.63 -13.05
C SER A 34 -9.10 -8.80 -12.94
N ASN A 35 -10.04 -8.76 -11.99
CA ASN A 35 -11.09 -9.79 -11.85
C ASN A 35 -12.03 -9.85 -13.08
N MET A 36 -12.39 -8.69 -13.63
CA MET A 36 -13.19 -8.62 -14.87
C MET A 36 -12.44 -9.23 -16.06
N LEU A 37 -11.13 -8.96 -16.16
CA LEU A 37 -10.27 -9.52 -17.19
C LEU A 37 -10.08 -11.03 -17.03
N PHE A 38 -10.00 -11.54 -15.81
CA PHE A 38 -9.96 -13.00 -15.54
C PHE A 38 -11.27 -13.71 -15.93
N SER A 39 -12.40 -13.00 -15.94
CA SER A 39 -13.67 -13.55 -16.42
C SER A 39 -13.75 -13.62 -17.95
N MET A 40 -12.89 -12.89 -18.64
CA MET A 40 -12.70 -12.96 -20.09
C MET A 40 -11.54 -13.92 -20.40
N PRO A 41 -11.44 -14.49 -21.62
CA PRO A 41 -10.34 -15.39 -22.01
C PRO A 41 -8.98 -14.69 -22.12
N VAL A 42 -8.83 -13.51 -21.53
CA VAL A 42 -7.67 -12.60 -21.66
C VAL A 42 -6.88 -12.62 -20.35
N LEU A 43 -6.42 -13.82 -19.98
CA LEU A 43 -5.76 -14.12 -18.69
C LEU A 43 -4.46 -13.31 -18.48
N LEU A 44 -3.71 -13.10 -19.57
CA LEU A 44 -2.40 -12.45 -19.60
C LEU A 44 -2.47 -10.99 -19.12
N TYR A 45 -3.48 -10.24 -19.59
CA TYR A 45 -3.69 -8.85 -19.15
C TYR A 45 -4.23 -8.78 -17.72
N GLY A 46 -5.03 -9.77 -17.28
CA GLY A 46 -5.45 -9.90 -15.88
C GLY A 46 -4.25 -10.03 -14.93
N GLY A 47 -3.24 -10.80 -15.32
CA GLY A 47 -1.96 -10.94 -14.60
C GLY A 47 -1.14 -9.64 -14.51
N TYR A 48 -1.06 -8.86 -15.58
CA TYR A 48 -0.41 -7.55 -15.52
C TYR A 48 -1.13 -6.57 -14.60
N MET A 49 -2.47 -6.56 -14.66
CA MET A 49 -3.27 -5.68 -13.79
C MET A 49 -3.16 -6.07 -12.31
N ILE A 50 -3.07 -7.36 -11.98
CA ILE A 50 -2.89 -7.78 -10.58
C ILE A 50 -1.49 -7.50 -10.03
N LEU A 51 -0.45 -7.56 -10.87
CA LEU A 51 0.89 -7.08 -10.52
C LEU A 51 0.90 -5.56 -10.27
N LEU A 52 0.18 -4.81 -11.10
CA LEU A 52 0.03 -3.37 -10.90
C LEU A 52 -0.67 -3.07 -9.56
N THR A 53 -1.73 -3.80 -9.23
CA THR A 53 -2.37 -3.73 -7.90
C THR A 53 -1.38 -3.99 -6.77
N ALA A 54 -0.57 -5.05 -6.86
CA ALA A 54 0.43 -5.37 -5.87
C ALA A 54 1.45 -4.24 -5.68
N ALA A 55 1.94 -3.66 -6.79
CA ALA A 55 2.85 -2.52 -6.76
C ALA A 55 2.20 -1.30 -6.08
N LEU A 56 0.94 -0.99 -6.37
CA LEU A 56 0.21 0.11 -5.73
C LEU A 56 0.04 -0.11 -4.21
N LEU A 57 -0.24 -1.35 -3.78
CA LEU A 57 -0.31 -1.69 -2.35
C LEU A 57 1.05 -1.50 -1.66
N ILE A 58 2.14 -1.95 -2.27
CA ILE A 58 3.50 -1.77 -1.72
C ILE A 58 3.88 -0.28 -1.68
N CYS A 59 3.58 0.47 -2.74
CA CYS A 59 3.80 1.92 -2.78
C CYS A 59 3.04 2.65 -1.67
N SER A 60 1.79 2.25 -1.37
CA SER A 60 1.02 2.84 -0.27
C SER A 60 1.71 2.66 1.09
N LEU A 61 2.33 1.50 1.33
CA LEU A 61 3.12 1.21 2.53
C LEU A 61 4.42 2.03 2.58
N LEU A 62 5.05 2.24 1.43
CA LEU A 62 6.22 3.11 1.32
C LEU A 62 5.87 4.55 1.65
N PHE A 63 4.76 5.09 1.13
CA PHE A 63 4.31 6.45 1.49
C PHE A 63 4.03 6.59 2.99
N PHE A 64 3.40 5.59 3.61
CA PHE A 64 3.15 5.59 5.05
C PHE A 64 4.44 5.50 5.88
N SER A 65 5.40 4.67 5.47
CA SER A 65 6.68 4.50 6.17
C SER A 65 7.62 5.71 6.01
N VAL A 66 7.71 6.30 4.82
CA VAL A 66 8.48 7.53 4.56
C VAL A 66 7.94 8.69 5.38
N ALA A 67 6.61 8.82 5.48
CA ALA A 67 5.98 9.83 6.31
C ALA A 67 6.27 9.65 7.81
N ARG A 68 6.57 8.42 8.24
CA ARG A 68 6.94 8.09 9.63
C ARG A 68 8.44 8.19 9.90
N ASN A 69 9.28 7.97 8.88
CA ASN A 69 10.74 8.02 8.99
C ASN A 69 11.30 9.45 8.91
N SER A 70 10.48 10.42 8.49
CA SER A 70 10.81 11.83 8.69
C SER A 70 10.96 12.09 10.20
N PRO A 71 11.94 12.88 10.66
CA PRO A 71 12.22 13.08 12.10
C PRO A 71 11.07 13.84 12.77
N LEU A 72 10.00 13.12 13.10
CA LEU A 72 8.86 13.66 13.82
C LEU A 72 9.29 13.73 15.28
N CYS A 73 9.55 14.96 15.74
CA CYS A 73 9.48 15.43 17.11
C CYS A 73 9.08 14.35 18.12
N SER A 74 10.03 13.94 18.97
CA SER A 74 9.79 12.91 19.99
C SER A 74 8.75 13.40 20.99
N ILE A 75 7.52 12.91 20.89
CA ILE A 75 6.46 13.19 21.86
C ILE A 75 6.81 12.46 23.16
N ARG A 76 7.40 13.20 24.11
CA ARG A 76 7.69 12.72 25.47
C ARG A 76 6.53 13.12 26.39
N PHE A 77 5.89 12.13 27.00
CA PHE A 77 4.95 12.35 28.10
C PHE A 77 5.69 12.07 29.41
N GLY A 78 6.32 13.10 29.98
CA GLY A 78 7.17 12.94 31.17
C GLY A 78 8.34 11.98 30.88
N PRO A 79 8.59 10.95 31.71
CA PRO A 79 9.66 9.98 31.48
C PRO A 79 9.34 8.96 30.36
N ALA A 80 8.08 8.86 29.91
CA ALA A 80 7.67 7.87 28.91
C ALA A 80 7.70 8.48 27.50
N SER A 81 8.33 7.76 26.56
CA SER A 81 8.28 8.10 25.13
C SER A 81 7.25 7.23 24.42
N LEU A 82 6.34 7.85 23.67
CA LEU A 82 5.31 7.11 22.93
C LEU A 82 5.91 6.59 21.62
N GLN A 83 6.32 5.32 21.61
CA GLN A 83 6.78 4.62 20.41
C GLN A 83 5.57 4.11 19.63
N THR A 84 5.29 4.72 18.49
CA THR A 84 4.21 4.24 17.63
C THR A 84 4.68 2.97 16.89
N VAL A 85 4.00 1.85 17.05
CA VAL A 85 4.31 0.57 16.36
C VAL A 85 3.47 0.44 15.08
N TYR A 86 3.91 -0.37 14.11
CA TYR A 86 3.09 -0.69 12.94
C TYR A 86 1.83 -1.44 13.36
N GLY A 87 0.66 -0.94 12.94
CA GLY A 87 -0.62 -1.57 13.26
C GLY A 87 -0.90 -2.81 12.42
N ALA A 88 -1.93 -3.58 12.79
CA ALA A 88 -2.36 -4.77 12.06
C ALA A 88 -2.69 -4.48 10.58
N SER A 89 -3.26 -3.32 10.27
CA SER A 89 -3.60 -2.92 8.90
C SER A 89 -2.37 -2.84 7.98
N PHE A 90 -1.21 -2.43 8.50
CA PHE A 90 0.03 -2.40 7.73
C PHE A 90 0.45 -3.81 7.29
N TRP A 91 0.44 -4.75 8.24
CA TRP A 91 0.76 -6.15 7.98
C TRP A 91 -0.24 -6.81 7.04
N LEU A 92 -1.51 -6.46 7.16
CA LEU A 92 -2.57 -6.97 6.30
C LEU A 92 -2.41 -6.48 4.86
N THR A 93 -2.15 -5.19 4.65
CA THR A 93 -1.86 -4.64 3.32
C THR A 93 -0.59 -5.25 2.72
N LEU A 94 0.45 -5.49 3.52
CA LEU A 94 1.68 -6.15 3.08
C LEU A 94 1.40 -7.59 2.62
N ALA A 95 0.67 -8.37 3.43
CA ALA A 95 0.29 -9.74 3.10
C ALA A 95 -0.54 -9.80 1.82
N THR A 96 -1.54 -8.93 1.68
CA THR A 96 -2.38 -8.85 0.46
C THR A 96 -1.55 -8.45 -0.77
N GLY A 97 -0.65 -7.47 -0.65
CA GLY A 97 0.24 -7.07 -1.74
C GLY A 97 1.15 -8.21 -2.20
N LEU A 98 1.70 -8.96 -1.26
CA LEU A 98 2.56 -10.12 -1.56
C LEU A 98 1.77 -11.25 -2.23
N LEU A 99 0.54 -11.49 -1.78
CA LEU A 99 -0.35 -12.48 -2.37
C LEU A 99 -0.73 -12.10 -3.81
N CYS A 100 -1.09 -10.84 -4.07
CA CYS A 100 -1.35 -10.34 -5.43
C CYS A 100 -0.10 -10.44 -6.33
N PHE A 101 1.08 -10.18 -5.79
CA PHE A 101 2.34 -10.32 -6.53
C PHE A 101 2.59 -11.77 -6.95
N LEU A 102 2.44 -12.72 -6.03
CA LEU A 102 2.60 -14.16 -6.30
C LEU A 102 1.59 -14.66 -7.34
N LEU A 103 0.32 -14.25 -7.23
CA LEU A 103 -0.71 -14.61 -8.21
C LEU A 103 -0.39 -14.06 -9.60
N GLY A 104 0.01 -12.80 -9.70
CA GLY A 104 0.36 -12.19 -10.98
C GLY A 104 1.58 -12.83 -11.64
N LEU A 105 2.61 -13.14 -10.86
CA LEU A 105 3.76 -13.92 -11.33
C LEU A 105 3.35 -15.31 -11.79
N GLY A 106 2.50 -16.00 -11.02
CA GLY A 106 1.98 -17.32 -11.37
C GLY A 106 1.28 -17.34 -12.73
N VAL A 107 0.45 -16.33 -13.01
CA VAL A 107 -0.25 -16.20 -14.31
C VAL A 107 0.72 -15.96 -15.45
N ILE A 108 1.75 -15.13 -15.28
CA ILE A 108 2.77 -14.87 -16.32
C ILE A 108 3.59 -16.14 -16.60
N VAL A 109 3.98 -16.87 -15.54
CA VAL A 109 4.72 -18.13 -15.67
C VAL A 109 3.86 -19.17 -16.38
N LEU A 110 2.59 -19.33 -15.98
CA LEU A 110 1.65 -20.23 -16.65
C LEU A 110 1.51 -19.91 -18.13
N ASN A 111 1.33 -18.64 -18.48
CA ASN A 111 1.27 -18.20 -19.87
C ASN A 111 2.58 -18.44 -20.63
N SER A 112 3.72 -18.42 -19.95
CA SER A 112 5.02 -18.71 -20.58
C SER A 112 5.23 -20.21 -20.82
N VAL A 113 4.62 -21.06 -19.99
CA VAL A 113 4.70 -22.53 -20.10
C VAL A 113 3.62 -23.08 -21.05
N GLN A 114 2.42 -22.48 -21.05
CA GLN A 114 1.30 -22.82 -21.92
C GLN A 114 0.66 -21.52 -22.47
N PRO A 115 1.12 -21.03 -23.63
CA PRO A 115 0.60 -19.80 -24.25
C PRO A 115 -0.84 -19.93 -24.77
#